data_AF-A0A1G0AY54-F1
#
_entry.id   AF-A0A1G0AY54-F1
#
_cell.length_a   1.000
_cell.length_b   1.000
_cell.length_c   1.000
_cell.angle_alpha   90.00
_cell.angle_beta   90.00
_cell.angle_gamma   90.00
#
_symmetry.space_group_name_H-M   'P 1'
#
loop_
_entity.id
_entity.type
_entity.pdbx_description
1 polymer ?
#
loop_
_entity_poly.entity_id
_entity_poly.type
_entity_poly.pdbx_seq_one_letter_code
_entity_poly.pdbx_strand_id
1 'polypeptide(L)'
;MVTSMDLVPHRVIRLIQMGLRDEVLSSATVWTCASCRACEARCPNDINIARVMDYLKQQIVASQGEVPERKIFDFHRSFLSAVRVYGRAHEISMIGLYKLRSRTYLDDLMMGGRMIAKGRLPLFPDIIRGRGQVGRIFRRAREL
;
A
#
# COMPACT_ATOMS: atom_id res chain seq x y z
N MET A 1 -11.19 -12.40 -0.22
CA MET A 1 -9.81 -11.89 -0.33
C MET A 1 -9.00 -12.66 -1.38
N VAL A 2 -9.00 -14.00 -1.37
CA VAL A 2 -8.34 -14.82 -2.42
C VAL A 2 -8.93 -14.60 -3.82
N THR A 3 -10.24 -14.35 -3.92
CA THR A 3 -10.96 -14.15 -5.19
C THR A 3 -10.49 -12.94 -6.02
N SER A 4 -9.81 -11.98 -5.40
CA SER A 4 -9.29 -10.78 -6.06
C SER A 4 -7.80 -10.90 -6.42
N MET A 5 -7.19 -12.06 -6.18
CA MET A 5 -5.79 -12.37 -6.51
C MET A 5 -5.75 -13.22 -7.77
N ASP A 6 -5.10 -12.71 -8.81
CA ASP A 6 -4.75 -13.45 -10.03
C ASP A 6 -3.72 -14.55 -9.76
N LEU A 7 -2.81 -14.34 -8.81
CA LEU A 7 -1.81 -15.31 -8.36
C LEU A 7 -1.88 -15.51 -6.85
N VAL A 8 -2.31 -16.69 -6.42
CA VAL A 8 -2.26 -17.04 -5.00
C VAL A 8 -0.82 -17.07 -4.47
N PRO A 9 -0.57 -16.79 -3.17
CA PRO A 9 0.78 -16.49 -2.69
C PRO A 9 1.81 -17.61 -2.90
N HIS A 10 1.41 -18.88 -2.80
CA HIS A 10 2.33 -20.00 -3.05
C HIS A 10 2.74 -20.10 -4.53
N ARG A 11 1.89 -19.68 -5.48
CA ARG A 11 2.24 -19.60 -6.91
C ARG A 11 3.23 -18.47 -7.15
N VAL A 12 3.06 -17.32 -6.50
CA VAL A 12 4.03 -16.22 -6.54
C VAL A 12 5.42 -16.72 -6.12
N ILE A 13 5.52 -17.42 -4.98
CA ILE A 13 6.79 -18.01 -4.54
C ILE A 13 7.36 -18.98 -5.58
N ARG A 14 6.52 -19.84 -6.17
CA ARG A 14 6.98 -20.79 -7.18
C ARG A 14 7.50 -20.10 -8.44
N LEU A 15 6.85 -19.06 -8.93
CA LEU A 15 7.31 -18.28 -10.09
C LEU A 15 8.65 -17.59 -9.81
N ILE A 16 8.84 -17.05 -8.59
CA ILE A 16 10.13 -16.49 -8.16
C ILE A 16 11.23 -17.55 -8.24
N GLN A 17 10.99 -18.77 -7.74
CA GLN A 17 11.96 -19.87 -7.80
C GLN A 17 12.32 -20.27 -9.24
N MET A 18 11.39 -20.11 -10.18
CA MET A 18 11.60 -20.42 -11.59
C MET A 18 12.25 -19.26 -12.37
N GLY A 19 12.55 -18.14 -11.72
CA GLY A 19 13.17 -16.98 -12.36
C GLY A 19 12.22 -16.16 -13.24
N LEU A 20 10.90 -16.40 -13.17
CA LEU A 20 9.89 -15.74 -13.99
C LEU A 20 9.52 -14.36 -13.42
N ARG A 21 10.49 -13.46 -13.44
CA ARG A 21 10.39 -12.13 -12.82
C ARG A 21 9.25 -11.30 -13.40
N ASP A 22 9.12 -11.26 -14.71
CA ASP A 22 8.17 -10.35 -15.37
C ASP A 22 6.71 -10.77 -15.15
N GLU A 23 6.43 -12.07 -15.09
CA GLU A 23 5.11 -12.60 -14.69
C GLU A 23 4.75 -12.20 -13.26
N VAL A 24 5.71 -12.26 -12.34
CA VAL A 24 5.46 -11.87 -10.94
C VAL A 24 5.23 -10.38 -10.80
N LEU A 25 6.04 -9.55 -11.47
CA LEU A 25 5.96 -8.08 -11.34
C LEU A 25 4.76 -7.48 -12.09
N SER A 26 4.23 -8.15 -13.12
CA SER A 26 3.00 -7.74 -13.82
C SER A 26 1.71 -8.16 -13.13
N SER A 27 1.78 -9.05 -12.13
CA SER A 27 0.61 -9.55 -11.41
C SER A 27 -0.05 -8.49 -10.53
N ALA A 28 -1.38 -8.43 -10.59
CA ALA A 28 -2.19 -7.57 -9.72
C ALA A 28 -2.05 -7.95 -8.23
N THR A 29 -1.77 -9.23 -7.94
CA THR A 29 -1.66 -9.76 -6.58
C THR A 29 -0.61 -9.04 -5.75
N VAL A 30 0.48 -8.56 -6.36
CA VAL A 30 1.51 -7.81 -5.64
C VAL A 30 0.92 -6.57 -4.97
N TRP A 31 0.04 -5.85 -5.66
CA TRP A 31 -0.61 -4.65 -5.13
C TRP A 31 -1.89 -4.93 -4.35
N THR A 32 -2.66 -5.98 -4.68
CA THR A 32 -3.85 -6.35 -3.88
C THR A 32 -3.51 -7.01 -2.54
N CYS A 33 -2.25 -7.44 -2.34
CA CYS A 33 -1.80 -7.98 -1.08
C CYS A 33 -1.85 -6.94 0.07
N ALA A 34 -2.73 -7.20 1.02
CA ALA A 34 -2.93 -6.36 2.21
C ALA A 34 -1.89 -6.58 3.33
N SER A 35 -0.86 -7.38 3.09
CA SER A 35 0.20 -7.70 4.06
C SER A 35 -0.35 -8.17 5.43
N CYS A 36 -1.47 -8.90 5.44
CA CYS A 36 -2.16 -9.35 6.65
C CYS A 36 -1.49 -10.54 7.36
N ARG A 37 -0.41 -11.09 6.79
CA ARG A 37 0.39 -12.22 7.31
C ARG A 37 -0.34 -13.55 7.53
N ALA A 38 -1.58 -13.67 7.08
CA ALA A 38 -2.34 -14.93 7.19
C ALA A 38 -1.69 -16.09 6.41
N CYS A 39 -1.04 -15.81 5.28
CA CYS A 39 -0.32 -16.82 4.50
C CYS A 39 1.00 -17.26 5.16
N GLU A 40 1.71 -16.33 5.80
CA GLU A 40 2.94 -16.58 6.56
C GLU A 40 2.64 -17.48 7.78
N ALA A 41 1.64 -17.14 8.58
CA ALA A 41 1.27 -17.90 9.78
C ALA A 41 0.83 -19.35 9.51
N ARG A 42 0.48 -19.69 8.27
CA ARG A 42 0.07 -21.03 7.84
C ARG A 42 1.12 -21.74 7.01
N CYS A 43 2.27 -21.11 6.75
CA CYS A 43 3.27 -21.66 5.86
C CYS A 43 4.03 -22.80 6.56
N PRO A 44 4.00 -24.04 6.04
CA PRO A 44 4.76 -25.14 6.63
C PRO A 44 6.28 -24.98 6.44
N ASN A 45 6.71 -24.11 5.53
CA ASN A 45 8.11 -23.86 5.19
C ASN A 45 8.68 -22.58 5.83
N ASP A 46 7.93 -21.96 6.76
CA ASP A 46 8.32 -20.72 7.46
C ASP A 46 8.75 -19.57 6.53
N ILE A 47 8.07 -19.44 5.38
CA ILE A 47 8.36 -18.39 4.41
C ILE A 47 7.65 -17.11 4.83
N ASN A 48 8.42 -16.03 4.98
CA ASN A 48 7.86 -14.69 5.20
C ASN A 48 7.30 -14.09 3.90
N ILE A 49 6.15 -14.62 3.47
CA ILE A 49 5.50 -14.24 2.22
C ILE A 49 5.11 -12.76 2.23
N ALA A 50 4.69 -12.20 3.38
CA ALA A 50 4.33 -10.79 3.47
C ALA A 50 5.53 -9.88 3.13
N ARG A 51 6.72 -10.19 3.66
CA ARG A 51 7.96 -9.47 3.35
C ARG A 51 8.38 -9.64 1.89
N VAL A 52 8.17 -10.83 1.30
CA VAL A 52 8.40 -11.05 -0.14
C VAL A 52 7.49 -10.14 -0.96
N MET A 53 6.19 -10.08 -0.66
CA MET A 53 5.24 -9.21 -1.37
C MET A 53 5.59 -7.73 -1.23
N ASP A 54 6.01 -7.28 -0.05
CA ASP A 54 6.44 -5.90 0.16
C ASP A 54 7.72 -5.57 -0.63
N TYR A 55 8.66 -6.51 -0.75
CA TYR A 55 9.83 -6.36 -1.61
C TYR A 55 9.44 -6.29 -3.10
N LEU A 56 8.51 -7.13 -3.55
CA LEU A 56 8.01 -7.08 -4.93
C LEU A 56 7.36 -5.73 -5.25
N LYS A 57 6.56 -5.14 -4.34
CA LYS A 57 6.03 -3.78 -4.51
C LYS A 57 7.15 -2.77 -4.75
N GLN A 58 8.25 -2.85 -3.99
CA GLN A 58 9.41 -1.97 -4.18
C GLN A 58 10.09 -2.18 -5.54
N GLN A 59 10.23 -3.44 -5.98
CA GLN A 59 10.79 -3.76 -7.29
C GLN A 59 9.93 -3.23 -8.45
N ILE A 60 8.60 -3.30 -8.34
CA ILE A 60 7.68 -2.70 -9.33
C ILE A 60 7.86 -1.18 -9.37
N VAL A 61 7.98 -0.53 -8.21
CA VAL A 61 8.19 0.93 -8.16
C VAL A 61 9.56 1.31 -8.74
N ALA A 62 10.57 0.47 -8.54
CA ALA A 62 11.93 0.70 -9.05
C ALA A 62 12.09 0.44 -10.55
N SER A 63 11.28 -0.46 -11.14
CA SER A 63 11.41 -0.85 -12.55
C SER A 63 11.00 0.25 -13.54
N GLN A 64 10.47 1.39 -13.07
CA GLN A 64 9.94 2.50 -13.88
C GLN A 64 8.88 2.11 -14.93
N GLY A 65 8.39 0.88 -14.88
CA GLY A 65 7.37 0.34 -15.78
C GLY A 65 5.95 0.70 -15.35
N GLU A 66 4.98 0.10 -16.04
CA GLU A 66 3.59 0.19 -15.64
C GLU A 66 3.37 -0.51 -14.30
N VAL A 67 2.60 0.14 -13.43
CA VAL A 67 2.27 -0.37 -12.10
C VAL A 67 0.90 -1.03 -12.17
N PRO A 68 0.78 -2.36 -11.95
CA PRO A 68 -0.52 -3.02 -11.85
C PRO A 68 -1.35 -2.38 -10.74
N GLU A 69 -2.67 -2.33 -10.91
CA GLU A 69 -3.58 -1.77 -9.90
C GLU A 69 -3.21 -0.32 -9.48
N ARG A 70 -3.05 0.56 -10.47
CA ARG A 70 -2.62 1.96 -10.28
C ARG A 70 -3.35 2.70 -9.17
N LYS A 71 -4.66 2.49 -9.00
CA LYS A 71 -5.46 3.11 -7.92
C LYS A 71 -4.99 2.66 -6.53
N ILE A 72 -4.67 1.38 -6.37
CA ILE A 72 -4.15 0.85 -5.09
C ILE A 72 -2.76 1.40 -4.82
N PHE A 73 -1.92 1.51 -5.86
CA PHE A 73 -0.62 2.18 -5.74
C PHE A 73 -0.74 3.65 -5.32
N ASP A 74 -1.62 4.42 -5.95
CA ASP A 74 -1.84 5.83 -5.61
C ASP A 74 -2.37 5.98 -4.17
N PHE A 75 -3.25 5.08 -3.73
CA PHE A 75 -3.70 5.00 -2.34
C PHE A 75 -2.53 4.73 -1.39
N HIS A 76 -1.71 3.72 -1.68
CA HIS A 76 -0.53 3.37 -0.88
C HIS A 76 0.45 4.54 -0.77
N ARG A 77 0.72 5.26 -1.87
CA ARG A 77 1.56 6.45 -1.85
C ARG A 77 0.96 7.58 -1.03
N SER A 78 -0.34 7.77 -1.07
CA SER A 78 -1.06 8.79 -0.28
C SER A 78 -1.02 8.48 1.20
N PHE A 79 -1.20 7.21 1.58
CA PHE A 79 -1.00 6.74 2.93
C PHE A 79 0.43 7.01 3.41
N LEU A 80 1.46 6.56 2.69
CA LEU A 80 2.85 6.77 3.08
C LEU A 80 3.24 8.26 3.14
N SER A 81 2.66 9.10 2.26
CA SER A 81 2.89 10.55 2.28
C SER A 81 2.32 11.18 3.56
N ALA A 82 1.10 10.80 3.95
CA ALA A 82 0.48 11.28 5.19
C ALA A 82 1.30 10.86 6.42
N VAL A 83 1.70 9.57 6.49
CA VAL A 83 2.52 9.06 7.59
C VAL A 83 3.87 9.77 7.64
N ARG A 84 4.49 10.09 6.51
CA ARG A 84 5.76 10.81 6.48
C ARG A 84 5.64 12.24 7.03
N VAL A 85 4.56 12.95 6.71
CA VAL A 85 4.37 14.37 7.09
C VAL A 85 3.88 14.50 8.53
N TYR A 86 2.83 13.76 8.88
CA TYR A 86 2.15 13.88 10.18
C TYR A 86 2.65 12.88 11.22
N GLY A 87 3.41 11.87 10.79
CA GLY A 87 3.87 10.75 11.63
C GLY A 87 2.78 9.70 11.91
N ARG A 88 1.56 9.91 11.39
CA ARG A 88 0.42 8.98 11.45
C ARG A 88 -0.43 9.11 10.20
N ALA A 89 -1.32 8.15 9.98
CA ALA A 89 -2.38 8.32 9.00
C ALA A 89 -3.38 9.37 9.50
N HIS A 90 -3.71 10.32 8.63
CA HIS A 90 -4.76 11.31 8.84
C HIS A 90 -5.71 11.27 7.65
N GLU A 91 -6.95 10.88 7.91
CA GLU A 91 -7.93 10.41 6.93
C GLU A 91 -8.19 11.44 5.84
N ILE A 92 -8.48 12.71 6.19
CA ILE A 92 -8.83 13.72 5.20
C ILE A 92 -7.64 14.10 4.33
N SER A 93 -6.47 14.29 4.93
CA SER A 93 -5.26 14.61 4.15
C SER A 93 -4.90 13.46 3.20
N MET A 94 -5.08 12.22 3.64
CA MET A 94 -4.82 11.04 2.83
C MET A 94 -5.84 10.93 1.68
N ILE A 95 -7.13 11.14 1.95
CA ILE A 95 -8.18 11.13 0.93
C ILE A 95 -7.95 12.25 -0.09
N GLY A 96 -7.63 13.47 0.35
CA GLY A 96 -7.32 14.60 -0.53
C GLY A 96 -6.11 14.32 -1.43
N LEU A 97 -5.01 13.82 -0.85
CA LEU A 97 -3.83 13.41 -1.62
C LEU A 97 -4.14 12.25 -2.58
N TYR A 98 -4.96 11.29 -2.17
CA TYR A 98 -5.40 10.19 -3.02
C TYR A 98 -6.18 10.72 -4.21
N LYS A 99 -7.26 11.49 -3.99
CA LYS A 99 -8.09 12.05 -5.05
C LYS A 99 -7.31 12.94 -6.02
N LEU A 100 -6.31 13.66 -5.53
CA LEU A 100 -5.40 14.44 -6.37
C LEU A 100 -4.52 13.55 -7.27
N ARG A 101 -4.04 12.41 -6.76
CA ARG A 101 -3.20 11.46 -7.53
C ARG A 101 -4.01 10.59 -8.48
N SER A 102 -5.13 10.04 -8.03
CA SER A 102 -6.01 9.16 -8.79
C SER A 102 -6.93 9.91 -9.75
N ARG A 103 -7.00 11.24 -9.66
CA ARG A 103 -7.90 12.12 -10.43
C ARG A 103 -9.40 11.84 -10.23
N THR A 104 -9.76 11.19 -9.13
CA THR A 104 -11.14 10.87 -8.76
C THR A 104 -11.72 11.94 -7.82
N TYR A 105 -11.68 13.19 -8.27
CA TYR A 105 -11.95 14.38 -7.43
C TYR A 105 -13.33 14.36 -6.77
N LEU A 106 -14.36 13.93 -7.51
CA LEU A 106 -15.76 14.01 -7.07
C LEU A 106 -16.37 12.67 -6.65
N ASP A 107 -15.64 11.57 -6.82
CA ASP A 107 -16.09 10.25 -6.37
C ASP A 107 -16.41 10.31 -4.86
N ASP A 108 -17.37 9.52 -4.39
CA ASP A 108 -17.70 9.39 -2.96
C ASP A 108 -18.15 10.68 -2.24
N LEU A 109 -18.37 11.80 -2.94
CA LEU A 109 -18.71 13.10 -2.32
C LEU A 109 -19.96 13.01 -1.43
N MET A 110 -20.97 12.25 -1.88
CA MET A 110 -22.17 11.98 -1.10
C MET A 110 -21.88 11.23 0.21
N MET A 111 -20.99 10.23 0.17
CA MET A 111 -20.60 9.46 1.34
C MET A 111 -19.76 10.32 2.29
N GLY A 112 -18.79 11.06 1.74
CA GLY A 112 -17.97 12.01 2.48
C GLY A 112 -18.80 13.05 3.23
N GLY A 113 -19.81 13.64 2.56
CA GLY A 113 -20.75 14.58 3.19
C GLY A 113 -21.49 13.97 4.39
N ARG A 114 -21.98 12.72 4.26
CA ARG A 114 -22.64 12.01 5.36
C ARG A 114 -21.70 11.72 6.53
N MET A 115 -20.43 11.41 6.26
CA MET A 115 -19.44 11.15 7.30
C MET A 115 -19.02 12.42 8.05
N ILE A 116 -18.87 13.53 7.33
CA ILE A 116 -18.60 14.86 7.92
C ILE A 116 -19.78 15.29 8.80
N ALA A 117 -21.02 15.16 8.31
CA ALA A 117 -22.22 15.48 9.08
C ALA A 117 -22.34 14.67 10.39
N LYS A 118 -21.78 13.45 10.42
CA LYS A 118 -21.71 12.58 11.60
C LYS A 118 -20.45 12.78 12.45
N GLY A 119 -19.59 13.75 12.13
CA GLY A 119 -18.34 14.00 12.86
C GLY A 119 -17.31 12.86 12.78
N ARG A 120 -17.40 11.99 11.77
CA ARG A 120 -16.54 10.79 11.63
C ARG A 120 -15.26 11.02 10.85
N LEU A 121 -15.04 12.24 10.35
CA LEU A 121 -13.85 12.62 9.60
C LEU A 121 -13.23 13.85 10.27
N PRO A 122 -12.09 13.70 10.97
CA PRO A 122 -11.40 14.84 11.57
C PRO A 122 -10.89 15.76 10.45
N LEU A 123 -11.30 17.03 10.49
CA LEU A 123 -10.92 18.01 9.46
C LEU A 123 -9.47 18.49 9.61
N PHE A 124 -8.96 18.49 10.84
CA PHE A 124 -7.65 19.00 11.17
C PHE A 124 -6.67 17.85 11.47
N PRO A 125 -5.45 17.90 10.92
CA PRO A 125 -4.45 16.86 11.13
C PRO A 125 -3.86 16.94 12.54
N ASP A 126 -3.91 15.82 13.26
CA ASP A 126 -3.15 15.62 14.49
C ASP A 126 -1.72 15.17 14.17
N ILE A 127 -0.74 15.96 14.60
CA ILE A 127 0.68 15.66 14.43
C ILE A 127 1.20 14.93 15.68
N ILE A 128 1.83 13.78 15.49
CA ILE A 128 2.43 13.05 16.62
C ILE A 128 3.72 13.72 17.11
N ARG A 129 3.96 13.68 18.43
CA ARG A 129 5.23 14.13 19.02
C ARG A 129 6.45 13.41 18.44
N GLY A 130 6.30 12.12 18.12
CA GLY A 130 7.35 11.25 17.58
C GLY A 130 7.67 11.39 16.09
N ARG A 131 7.18 12.42 15.38
CA ARG A 131 7.35 12.54 13.91
C ARG A 131 8.80 12.48 13.44
N GLY A 132 9.75 12.95 14.26
CA GLY A 132 11.18 12.88 13.94
C GLY A 132 11.72 11.45 13.85
N GLN A 133 11.17 10.54 14.65
CA GLN A 133 11.53 9.12 14.63
C GLN A 133 11.00 8.46 13.34
N VAL A 134 9.75 8.74 13.00
CA VAL A 134 9.14 8.29 11.74
C VAL A 134 9.94 8.79 10.54
N GLY A 135 10.33 10.07 10.54
CA GLY A 135 11.19 10.64 9.50
C GLY A 135 12.54 9.92 9.35
N ARG A 136 13.14 9.42 10.44
CA ARG A 136 14.36 8.61 10.39
C ARG A 136 14.11 7.26 9.70
N ILE A 137 12.99 6.60 9.97
CA ILE A 137 12.61 5.35 9.30
C ILE A 137 12.53 5.56 7.79
N PHE A 138 11.85 6.63 7.33
CA PHE A 138 11.77 6.95 5.90
C PHE A 138 13.10 7.36 5.27
N ARG A 139 14.05 7.93 6.02
CA ARG A 139 15.41 8.18 5.51
C ARG A 139 16.16 6.86 5.34
N ARG A 140 16.18 6.03 6.38
CA ARG A 140 16.85 4.73 6.35
C ARG A 140 16.31 3.82 5.25
N ALA A 141 15.00 3.80 5.04
CA ALA A 141 14.35 3.00 4.00
C ALA A 141 14.69 3.43 2.56
N ARG A 142 15.30 4.61 2.35
CA ARG A 142 15.77 5.06 1.02
C ARG A 142 17.24 4.77 0.77
N GLU A 143 17.97 4.35 1.80
CA GLU A 143 19.38 3.94 1.72
C GLU A 143 19.51 2.43 1.44
N LEU A 144 18.40 1.68 1.52
CA LEU A 144 18.27 0.27 1.20
C LEU A 144 17.79 0.11 -0.24
#